data_AF-A0AAP2E280-F1
#
_entry.id   AF-A0AAP2E280-F1
#
_cell.length_a   1.000
_cell.length_b   1.000
_cell.length_c   1.000
_cell.angle_alpha   90.00
_cell.angle_beta   90.00
_cell.angle_gamma   90.00
#
_symmetry.space_group_name_H-M   'P 1'
#
loop_
_entity.id
_entity.type
_entity.pdbx_description
1 polymer ?
#
loop_
_entity_poly.entity_id
_entity_poly.type
_entity_poly.pdbx_seq_one_letter_code
_entity_poly.pdbx_strand_id
1 'polypeptide(L)'
;MKFTVYALPRRCSAFYNILKSAYMLAFVAILSSCTKTREPVVTEQSDSTGMNEQSAQNSDNLVAMRAPAPDAPRTTILLQFENFSMTAAFEKIVNTNDYFNEIHQDTIVVALGLSRQISGQTYAIKTDSSIQHVEIFQNYETSLFVIGEGPVITLMEWKHYVGNWEKLEIANGSFKTAEYSNADFEQFPDVTRDEIVQAVKATFGGETNTWVESAAKCNGPLGLPCGVSISRITLKVVLTYTTGIMVERFIVFEVPIGC
;
A
#
# COMPACT_ATOMS: atom_id res chain seq x y z
N MET A 1 -19.89 -19.93 27.05
CA MET A 1 -19.59 -21.02 26.09
C MET A 1 -18.13 -20.85 25.68
N LYS A 2 -17.29 -21.86 25.96
CA LYS A 2 -15.81 -21.83 25.82
C LYS A 2 -15.39 -22.16 24.39
N PHE A 3 -14.42 -21.43 23.84
CA PHE A 3 -13.44 -21.89 22.84
C PHE A 3 -12.18 -21.04 23.05
N THR A 4 -11.20 -21.49 23.83
CA THR A 4 -10.08 -22.40 23.49
C THR A 4 -9.09 -21.78 22.51
N VAL A 5 -7.96 -21.33 23.09
CA VAL A 5 -6.70 -20.93 22.47
C VAL A 5 -5.97 -22.17 21.94
N TYR A 6 -5.35 -22.07 20.76
CA TYR A 6 -4.27 -22.99 20.38
C TYR A 6 -3.04 -22.22 19.88
N ALA A 7 -1.91 -22.65 20.44
CA ALA A 7 -0.57 -22.09 20.29
C ALA A 7 0.11 -22.53 18.99
N LEU A 8 1.06 -21.70 18.56
CA LEU A 8 2.12 -21.98 17.59
C LEU A 8 3.02 -23.14 18.02
N PRO A 9 3.66 -23.87 17.08
CA PRO A 9 4.93 -24.51 17.33
C PRO A 9 6.11 -23.74 16.73
N ARG A 10 7.22 -23.82 17.48
CA ARG A 10 8.53 -23.20 17.28
C ARG A 10 9.35 -23.84 16.15
N ARG A 11 10.32 -23.06 15.66
CA ARG A 11 11.49 -23.45 14.84
C ARG A 11 12.28 -24.64 15.44
N CYS A 12 12.85 -25.52 14.59
CA CYS A 12 14.31 -25.75 14.50
C CYS A 12 14.74 -26.89 13.53
N SER A 13 15.94 -26.67 12.95
CA SER A 13 16.96 -27.58 12.38
C SER A 13 16.70 -28.44 11.13
N ALA A 14 17.33 -28.00 10.04
CA ALA A 14 18.33 -28.65 9.17
C ALA A 14 18.56 -30.18 9.16
N PHE A 15 19.00 -30.63 7.98
CA PHE A 15 19.69 -31.87 7.57
C PHE A 15 18.87 -32.99 6.88
N TYR A 16 19.04 -33.01 5.54
CA TYR A 16 19.64 -34.09 4.73
C TYR A 16 18.82 -35.33 4.29
N ASN A 17 19.20 -35.79 3.09
CA ASN A 17 18.81 -36.99 2.32
C ASN A 17 17.51 -36.90 1.49
N ILE A 18 17.57 -36.81 0.16
CA ILE A 18 17.99 -37.78 -0.87
C ILE A 18 16.93 -38.89 -1.09
N LEU A 19 16.53 -39.00 -2.37
CA LEU A 19 15.77 -40.07 -3.03
C LEU A 19 14.30 -40.27 -2.61
N LYS A 20 13.37 -40.01 -3.55
CA LYS A 20 12.69 -41.08 -4.32
C LYS A 20 11.74 -40.53 -5.39
N SER A 21 11.90 -41.12 -6.57
CA SER A 21 10.90 -41.49 -7.58
C SER A 21 9.88 -40.43 -8.02
N ALA A 22 9.98 -39.90 -9.24
CA ALA A 22 9.62 -40.60 -10.48
C ALA A 22 8.22 -41.22 -10.42
N TYR A 23 7.20 -40.42 -10.72
CA TYR A 23 5.96 -40.89 -11.33
C TYR A 23 5.78 -40.21 -12.68
N MET A 24 6.11 -40.99 -13.70
CA MET A 24 5.77 -40.82 -15.10
C MET A 24 4.31 -41.28 -15.31
N LEU A 25 3.65 -40.74 -16.35
CA LEU A 25 2.39 -41.12 -17.02
C LEU A 25 1.36 -39.98 -16.97
N ALA A 26 1.33 -39.08 -17.96
CA ALA A 26 0.80 -39.26 -19.32
C ALA A 26 -0.70 -39.58 -19.33
N PHE A 27 -1.52 -38.58 -19.67
CA PHE A 27 -2.78 -38.79 -20.36
C PHE A 27 -2.86 -37.86 -21.56
N VAL A 28 -2.94 -38.49 -22.72
CA VAL A 28 -3.08 -37.91 -24.06
C VAL A 28 -4.56 -37.61 -24.32
N ALA A 29 -4.74 -36.57 -25.14
CA ALA A 29 -5.95 -36.00 -25.72
C ALA A 29 -7.04 -36.98 -26.19
N ILE A 30 -8.26 -36.45 -26.40
CA ILE A 30 -9.00 -36.47 -27.70
C ILE A 30 -10.44 -35.92 -27.54
N LEU A 31 -10.75 -34.90 -28.35
CA LEU A 31 -12.05 -34.52 -28.96
C LEU A 31 -13.20 -34.04 -28.03
N SER A 32 -14.14 -33.16 -28.40
CA SER A 32 -14.65 -32.72 -29.70
C SER A 32 -15.54 -31.48 -29.53
N SER A 33 -15.51 -30.64 -30.55
CA SER A 33 -16.44 -29.61 -31.01
C SER A 33 -17.85 -29.51 -30.41
N CYS A 34 -18.29 -28.27 -30.19
CA CYS A 34 -19.63 -27.84 -30.62
C CYS A 34 -19.63 -26.34 -30.95
N THR A 35 -19.45 -26.04 -32.24
CA THR A 35 -19.74 -24.76 -32.88
C THR A 35 -21.25 -24.52 -32.90
N LYS A 36 -21.71 -23.36 -32.44
CA LYS A 36 -23.05 -22.87 -32.74
C LYS A 36 -22.98 -21.46 -33.30
N THR A 37 -22.93 -21.40 -34.62
CA THR A 37 -23.20 -20.23 -35.44
C THR A 37 -24.69 -19.88 -35.32
N ARG A 38 -25.02 -18.63 -35.02
CA ARG A 38 -26.31 -18.02 -35.39
C ARG A 38 -26.08 -16.57 -35.83
N GLU A 39 -26.87 -16.24 -36.84
CA GLU A 39 -26.79 -15.16 -37.82
C GLU A 39 -26.98 -13.73 -37.28
N PRO A 40 -26.63 -12.72 -38.11
CA PRO A 40 -26.68 -11.31 -37.75
C PRO A 40 -28.12 -10.75 -37.81
N VAL A 41 -28.42 -9.79 -36.94
CA VAL A 41 -29.58 -8.91 -37.06
C VAL A 41 -29.10 -7.55 -37.56
N VAL A 42 -29.54 -7.21 -38.78
CA VAL A 42 -29.42 -5.91 -39.46
C VAL A 42 -30.63 -5.07 -39.05
N THR A 43 -30.39 -4.01 -38.28
CA THR A 43 -30.52 -2.58 -38.61
C THR A 43 -31.95 -2.04 -38.68
N GLU A 44 -32.24 -1.05 -37.83
CA GLU A 44 -32.93 0.15 -38.30
C GLU A 44 -32.34 1.40 -37.65
N GLN A 45 -32.26 2.42 -38.49
CA GLN A 45 -31.52 3.66 -38.39
C GLN A 45 -32.57 4.76 -38.28
N SER A 46 -32.45 5.65 -37.30
CA SER A 46 -33.18 6.92 -37.32
C SER A 46 -32.23 8.07 -37.04
N ASP A 47 -31.92 8.79 -38.12
CA ASP A 47 -31.35 10.13 -38.11
C ASP A 47 -32.25 11.10 -37.33
N SER A 48 -31.64 11.92 -36.48
CA SER A 48 -32.01 13.33 -36.43
C SER A 48 -30.82 14.17 -35.96
N THR A 49 -30.27 14.87 -36.95
CA THR A 49 -29.35 15.99 -36.88
C THR A 49 -29.82 17.06 -35.89
N GLY A 50 -28.92 17.57 -35.06
CA GLY A 50 -29.14 18.75 -34.22
C GLY A 50 -27.83 19.24 -33.63
N MET A 51 -27.20 20.18 -34.33
CA MET A 51 -25.98 20.88 -33.93
C MET A 51 -26.13 21.55 -32.56
N ASN A 52 -25.12 21.44 -31.70
CA ASN A 52 -24.48 22.67 -31.23
C ASN A 52 -23.05 22.43 -30.72
N GLU A 53 -22.16 23.28 -31.22
CA GLU A 53 -20.83 23.50 -30.70
C GLU A 53 -20.89 24.02 -29.27
N GLN A 54 -20.13 23.39 -28.38
CA GLN A 54 -19.43 24.10 -27.32
C GLN A 54 -18.19 23.28 -26.95
N SER A 55 -17.14 23.52 -27.74
CA SER A 55 -15.79 23.21 -27.31
C SER A 55 -15.36 24.21 -26.24
N ALA A 56 -14.44 23.73 -25.41
CA ALA A 56 -13.54 24.47 -24.54
C ALA A 56 -13.95 24.57 -23.06
N GLN A 57 -13.04 24.02 -22.26
CA GLN A 57 -12.79 24.26 -20.84
C GLN A 57 -13.65 23.49 -19.84
N ASN A 58 -13.25 22.24 -19.57
CA ASN A 58 -13.21 21.78 -18.19
C ASN A 58 -12.12 20.72 -18.00
N SER A 59 -10.87 21.16 -18.15
CA SER A 59 -9.67 20.44 -17.76
C SER A 59 -9.00 21.21 -16.64
N ASP A 60 -9.68 21.31 -15.50
CA ASP A 60 -9.11 21.79 -14.23
C ASP A 60 -9.96 21.23 -13.08
N ASN A 61 -9.98 19.90 -12.97
CA ASN A 61 -10.31 19.21 -11.72
C ASN A 61 -9.06 18.45 -11.24
N LEU A 62 -7.93 19.16 -11.23
CA LEU A 62 -6.88 18.83 -10.27
C LEU A 62 -7.46 19.15 -8.90
N VAL A 63 -7.75 18.09 -8.13
CA VAL A 63 -8.07 18.20 -6.71
C VAL A 63 -6.89 18.89 -6.05
N ALA A 64 -6.95 20.21 -5.96
CA ALA A 64 -6.05 20.98 -5.14
C ALA A 64 -6.22 20.43 -3.72
N MET A 65 -5.17 19.78 -3.21
CA MET A 65 -5.09 19.35 -1.82
C MET A 65 -5.27 20.59 -0.95
N ARG A 66 -6.51 20.85 -0.54
CA ARG A 66 -6.88 22.01 0.26
C ARG A 66 -6.16 21.86 1.60
N ALA A 67 -5.30 22.83 1.91
CA ALA A 67 -4.58 22.88 3.18
C ALA A 67 -5.53 22.57 4.35
N PRO A 68 -5.12 21.74 5.33
CA PRO A 68 -5.99 21.36 6.43
C PRO A 68 -6.43 22.59 7.23
N ALA A 69 -7.64 22.52 7.78
CA ALA A 69 -8.09 23.47 8.79
C ALA A 69 -7.14 23.34 10.01
N PRO A 70 -6.66 24.44 10.61
CA PRO A 70 -5.57 24.41 11.58
C PRO A 70 -5.87 23.67 12.91
N ASP A 71 -7.10 23.21 13.15
CA ASP A 71 -7.56 22.81 14.49
C ASP A 71 -8.12 21.37 14.61
N ALA A 72 -7.82 20.48 13.65
CA ALA A 72 -8.20 19.07 13.84
C ALA A 72 -7.45 18.48 15.05
N PRO A 73 -8.16 17.80 15.99
CA PRO A 73 -7.50 17.21 17.16
C PRO A 73 -6.48 16.18 16.70
N ARG A 74 -5.30 16.21 17.33
CA ARG A 74 -4.21 15.25 17.05
C ARG A 74 -3.97 14.37 18.25
N THR A 75 -3.78 13.09 18.00
CA THR A 75 -3.37 12.10 18.98
C THR A 75 -1.86 11.90 18.90
N THR A 76 -1.16 12.18 20.00
CA THR A 76 0.26 11.83 20.14
C THR A 76 0.37 10.36 20.49
N ILE A 77 1.14 9.60 19.71
CA ILE A 77 1.49 8.21 20.01
C ILE A 77 2.95 8.10 20.40
N LEU A 78 3.24 7.07 21.20
CA LEU A 78 4.59 6.65 21.57
C LEU A 78 4.89 5.33 20.87
N LEU A 79 5.90 5.34 20.01
CA LEU A 79 6.44 4.19 19.29
C LEU A 79 7.64 3.68 20.09
N GLN A 80 7.55 2.47 20.64
CA GLN A 80 8.53 1.95 21.60
C GLN A 80 9.30 0.77 21.03
N PHE A 81 10.62 0.87 21.04
CA PHE A 81 11.56 -0.22 20.88
C PHE A 81 12.37 -0.37 22.18
N GLU A 82 13.13 -1.46 22.32
CA GLU A 82 13.93 -1.71 23.53
C GLU A 82 14.98 -0.60 23.80
N ASN A 83 15.53 -0.02 22.74
CA ASN A 83 16.69 0.87 22.78
C ASN A 83 16.39 2.34 22.41
N PHE A 84 15.20 2.60 21.89
CA PHE A 84 14.73 3.96 21.65
C PHE A 84 13.21 4.04 21.66
N SER A 85 12.73 5.29 21.75
CA SER A 85 11.33 5.61 21.56
C SER A 85 11.19 6.81 20.63
N MET A 86 10.07 6.85 19.92
CA MET A 86 9.69 7.99 19.09
C MET A 86 8.28 8.46 19.41
N THR A 87 8.06 9.77 19.32
CA THR A 87 6.72 10.36 19.48
C THR A 87 6.36 11.22 18.28
N ALA A 88 5.13 11.06 17.80
CA ALA A 88 4.54 11.90 16.77
C ALA A 88 3.03 12.05 16.97
N ALA A 89 2.48 13.11 16.39
CA ALA A 89 1.08 13.46 16.51
C ALA A 89 0.36 13.26 15.17
N PHE A 90 -0.72 12.49 15.18
CA PHE A 90 -1.50 12.13 14.00
C PHE A 90 -2.95 12.58 14.16
N GLU A 91 -3.60 12.94 13.06
CA GLU A 91 -5.03 13.28 13.06
C GLU A 91 -5.89 12.06 13.41
N LYS A 92 -5.58 10.91 12.81
CA LYS A 92 -6.32 9.66 13.01
C LYS A 92 -5.42 8.45 12.83
N ILE A 93 -5.56 7.48 13.73
CA ILE A 93 -4.89 6.18 13.69
C ILE A 93 -5.94 5.09 13.89
N VAL A 94 -5.78 3.96 13.21
CA VAL A 94 -6.70 2.82 13.26
C VAL A 94 -6.28 1.81 14.33
N ASN A 95 -4.97 1.64 14.58
CA ASN A 95 -4.48 0.78 15.65
C ASN A 95 -5.07 1.19 17.02
N THR A 96 -5.26 0.20 17.90
CA THR A 96 -5.73 0.41 19.26
C THR A 96 -4.60 0.93 20.16
N ASN A 97 -4.96 1.57 21.28
CA ASN A 97 -3.97 2.08 22.24
C ASN A 97 -3.07 0.96 22.81
N ASP A 98 -3.62 -0.23 23.03
CA ASP A 98 -2.87 -1.37 23.58
C ASP A 98 -1.69 -1.76 22.69
N TYR A 99 -1.81 -1.59 21.37
CA TYR A 99 -0.73 -1.87 20.42
C TYR A 99 0.51 -0.99 20.63
N PHE A 100 0.33 0.26 21.06
CA PHE A 100 1.42 1.22 21.30
C PHE A 100 1.98 1.17 22.73
N ASN A 101 1.32 0.43 23.63
CA ASN A 101 1.81 0.20 24.99
C ASN A 101 2.89 -0.90 25.05
N GLU A 102 3.07 -1.65 23.97
CA GLU A 102 4.05 -2.73 23.87
C GLU A 102 5.42 -2.22 23.40
N ILE A 103 6.49 -2.92 23.82
CA ILE A 103 7.84 -2.73 23.29
C ILE A 103 8.02 -3.63 22.07
N HIS A 104 8.19 -3.02 20.91
CA HIS A 104 8.36 -3.74 19.65
C HIS A 104 9.83 -4.12 19.44
N GLN A 105 10.05 -5.28 18.81
CA GLN A 105 11.39 -5.82 18.61
C GLN A 105 12.06 -5.22 17.37
N ASP A 106 11.46 -5.42 16.18
CA ASP A 106 12.09 -5.06 14.91
C ASP A 106 11.27 -4.06 14.08
N THR A 107 9.94 -4.17 14.11
CA THR A 107 9.05 -3.38 13.25
C THR A 107 7.79 -2.97 13.97
N ILE A 108 7.38 -1.72 13.77
CA ILE A 108 6.04 -1.21 14.13
C ILE A 108 5.28 -0.91 12.86
N VAL A 109 4.01 -1.32 12.79
CA VAL A 109 3.09 -0.99 11.69
C VAL A 109 1.99 -0.07 12.22
N VAL A 110 1.93 1.14 11.68
CA VAL A 110 0.96 2.17 12.03
C VAL A 110 -0.02 2.32 10.88
N ALA A 111 -1.23 1.78 11.05
CA ALA A 111 -2.34 1.99 10.14
C ALA A 111 -2.94 3.37 10.39
N LEU A 112 -2.75 4.28 9.45
CA LEU A 112 -3.29 5.63 9.52
C LEU A 112 -4.78 5.63 9.18
N GLY A 113 -5.51 6.56 9.78
CA GLY A 113 -6.85 6.89 9.32
C GLY A 113 -6.78 7.85 8.13
N LEU A 114 -7.93 8.02 7.47
CA LEU A 114 -8.11 9.06 6.46
C LEU A 114 -7.76 10.41 7.08
N SER A 115 -6.65 10.96 6.61
CA SER A 115 -6.07 12.20 7.09
C SER A 115 -5.37 12.91 5.95
N ARG A 116 -5.20 14.23 6.10
CA ARG A 116 -4.63 15.06 5.03
C ARG A 116 -3.10 15.15 5.07
N GLN A 117 -2.47 14.69 6.14
CA GLN A 117 -1.04 14.90 6.39
C GLN A 117 -0.32 13.58 6.62
N ILE A 118 0.23 13.04 5.54
CA ILE A 118 1.10 11.85 5.56
C ILE A 118 2.59 12.21 5.42
N SER A 119 2.90 13.50 5.26
CA SER A 119 4.24 14.01 4.94
C SER A 119 4.58 15.26 5.75
N GLY A 120 5.88 15.59 5.80
CA GLY A 120 6.37 16.74 6.56
C GLY A 120 6.08 16.70 8.08
N GLN A 121 5.86 15.51 8.64
CA GLN A 121 5.55 15.31 10.05
C GLN A 121 6.83 15.38 10.89
N THR A 122 6.74 16.04 12.05
CA THR A 122 7.83 16.07 13.02
C THR A 122 7.73 14.90 13.98
N TYR A 123 8.87 14.28 14.26
CA TYR A 123 9.05 13.23 15.23
C TYR A 123 10.11 13.64 16.24
N ALA A 124 9.86 13.37 17.51
CA ALA A 124 10.90 13.41 18.53
C ALA A 124 11.41 12.00 18.77
N ILE A 125 12.72 11.84 18.95
CA ILE A 125 13.39 10.58 19.21
C ILE A 125 14.18 10.66 20.52
N LYS A 126 14.10 9.61 21.33
CA LYS A 126 14.88 9.44 22.54
C LYS A 126 15.52 8.05 22.51
N THR A 127 16.83 8.00 22.67
CA THR A 127 17.59 6.75 22.77
C THR A 127 18.03 6.50 24.19
N ASP A 128 18.37 5.25 24.48
CA ASP A 128 19.13 4.91 25.68
C ASP A 128 20.59 5.45 25.62
N SER A 129 21.32 5.33 26.73
CA SER A 129 22.71 5.78 26.86
C SER A 129 23.74 4.85 26.21
N SER A 130 23.33 3.66 25.78
CA SER A 130 24.19 2.68 25.11
C SER A 130 24.32 2.96 23.62
N ILE A 131 23.42 3.78 23.04
CA ILE A 131 23.46 4.25 21.66
C ILE A 131 24.42 5.44 21.53
N GLN A 132 25.37 5.32 20.59
CA GLN A 132 26.33 6.37 20.25
C GLN A 132 25.88 7.22 19.06
N HIS A 133 25.26 6.60 18.04
CA HIS A 133 24.82 7.29 16.84
C HIS A 133 23.45 6.79 16.38
N VAL A 134 22.68 7.69 15.78
CA VAL A 134 21.37 7.42 15.22
C VAL A 134 21.31 8.02 13.83
N GLU A 135 20.91 7.22 12.86
CA GLU A 135 20.58 7.67 11.51
C GLU A 135 19.16 7.25 11.20
N ILE A 136 18.42 8.12 10.52
CA ILE A 136 17.05 7.85 10.12
C ILE A 136 16.97 8.01 8.62
N PHE A 137 16.37 7.03 7.98
CA PHE A 137 16.11 7.03 6.54
C PHE A 137 14.61 6.87 6.31
N GLN A 138 14.13 7.47 5.24
CA GLN A 138 12.75 7.36 4.81
C GLN A 138 12.68 6.80 3.40
N ASN A 139 11.71 5.95 3.14
CA ASN A 139 11.27 5.64 1.78
C ASN A 139 9.73 5.64 1.72
N TYR A 140 9.21 5.42 0.53
CA TYR A 140 7.78 5.24 0.32
C TYR A 140 7.51 4.16 -0.73
N GLU A 141 6.29 3.65 -0.71
CA GLU A 141 5.77 2.71 -1.70
C GLU A 141 4.43 3.19 -2.21
N THR A 142 4.24 3.12 -3.53
CA THR A 142 2.94 3.36 -4.14
C THR A 142 2.26 2.04 -4.48
N SER A 143 0.93 2.05 -4.41
CA SER A 143 0.10 0.91 -4.78
C SER A 143 -0.98 1.35 -5.74
N LEU A 144 -1.39 0.42 -6.60
CA LEU A 144 -2.57 0.60 -7.44
C LEU A 144 -3.83 0.44 -6.59
N PHE A 145 -4.78 1.34 -6.81
CA PHE A 145 -6.13 1.24 -6.29
C PHE A 145 -7.15 1.17 -7.42
N VAL A 146 -8.30 0.58 -7.13
CA VAL A 146 -9.43 0.46 -8.07
C VAL A 146 -10.68 1.02 -7.42
N ILE A 147 -11.33 1.95 -8.11
CA ILE A 147 -12.61 2.53 -7.70
C ILE A 147 -13.73 1.62 -8.23
N GLY A 148 -14.47 0.99 -7.32
CA GLY A 148 -15.68 0.22 -7.61
C GLY A 148 -16.96 1.00 -7.34
N GLU A 149 -18.10 0.35 -7.54
CA GLU A 149 -19.33 0.77 -6.85
C GLU A 149 -19.18 0.43 -5.35
N GLY A 150 -18.91 1.44 -4.52
CA GLY A 150 -18.67 1.28 -3.08
C GLY A 150 -17.24 1.68 -2.67
N PRO A 151 -16.58 0.94 -1.76
CA PRO A 151 -15.28 1.33 -1.25
C PRO A 151 -14.17 1.14 -2.30
N VAL A 152 -13.19 2.02 -2.24
CA VAL A 152 -11.92 1.88 -2.96
C VAL A 152 -11.18 0.67 -2.41
N ILE A 153 -10.65 -0.18 -3.30
CA ILE A 153 -9.72 -1.24 -2.92
C ILE A 153 -8.30 -0.85 -3.30
N THR A 154 -7.34 -1.26 -2.48
CA THR A 154 -5.92 -1.09 -2.76
C THR A 154 -5.25 -2.45 -2.87
N LEU A 155 -4.42 -2.64 -3.89
CA LEU A 155 -3.63 -3.84 -4.07
C LEU A 155 -2.31 -3.74 -3.30
N MET A 156 -2.39 -3.76 -1.97
CA MET A 156 -1.26 -3.55 -1.04
C MET A 156 -0.14 -4.61 -1.09
N GLU A 157 -0.41 -5.75 -1.71
CA GLU A 157 0.51 -6.91 -1.81
C GLU A 157 0.80 -7.29 -3.27
N TRP A 158 0.56 -6.37 -4.21
CA TRP A 158 0.84 -6.55 -5.63
C TRP A 158 1.65 -5.38 -6.15
N LYS A 159 2.61 -5.65 -7.04
CA LYS A 159 3.49 -4.70 -7.76
C LYS A 159 3.48 -3.27 -7.20
N HIS A 160 4.61 -2.84 -6.65
CA HIS A 160 4.77 -1.50 -6.10
C HIS A 160 5.89 -0.76 -6.82
N TYR A 161 5.82 0.56 -6.87
CA TYR A 161 7.04 1.35 -6.95
C TYR A 161 7.58 1.50 -5.52
N VAL A 162 8.88 1.30 -5.36
CA VAL A 162 9.59 1.50 -4.09
C VAL A 162 10.60 2.62 -4.30
N GLY A 163 10.41 3.71 -3.56
CA GLY A 163 11.31 4.86 -3.59
C GLY A 163 12.68 4.55 -3.01
N ASN A 164 13.66 5.38 -3.37
CA ASN A 164 14.98 5.34 -2.77
C ASN A 164 14.91 5.74 -1.28
N TRP A 165 15.86 5.23 -0.50
CA TRP A 165 16.05 5.68 0.88
C TRP A 165 16.67 7.08 0.89
N GLU A 166 15.99 8.02 1.53
CA GLU A 166 16.46 9.38 1.81
C GLU A 166 16.89 9.48 3.27
N LYS A 167 18.10 9.98 3.54
CA LYS A 167 18.56 10.23 4.91
C LYS A 167 17.89 11.50 5.45
N LEU A 168 17.32 11.42 6.64
CA LEU A 168 16.70 12.54 7.33
C LEU A 168 17.66 13.17 8.34
N GLU A 169 17.63 14.49 8.41
CA GLU A 169 18.45 15.26 9.35
C GLU A 169 17.82 15.29 10.74
N ILE A 170 18.62 14.92 11.75
CA ILE A 170 18.22 14.96 13.15
C ILE A 170 18.81 16.21 13.80
N ALA A 171 17.94 17.07 14.33
CA ALA A 171 18.32 18.28 15.05
C ALA A 171 17.63 18.29 16.42
N ASN A 172 18.42 18.43 17.49
CA ASN A 172 17.92 18.52 18.87
C ASN A 172 16.97 17.38 19.26
N GLY A 173 17.31 16.14 18.89
CA GLY A 173 16.50 14.96 19.19
C GLY A 173 15.16 14.92 18.47
N SER A 174 15.03 15.64 17.36
CA SER A 174 13.84 15.62 16.50
C SER A 174 14.23 15.64 15.03
N PHE A 175 13.33 15.21 14.18
CA PHE A 175 13.50 15.27 12.72
C PHE A 175 12.14 15.49 12.05
N LYS A 176 12.17 15.94 10.79
CA LYS A 176 11.00 16.13 9.94
C LYS A 176 11.06 15.13 8.80
N THR A 177 9.96 14.44 8.50
CA THR A 177 9.87 13.56 7.32
C THR A 177 9.86 14.36 6.03
N ALA A 178 10.28 13.75 4.93
CA ALA A 178 10.22 14.36 3.62
C ALA A 178 8.79 14.71 3.19
N GLU A 179 8.68 15.63 2.24
CA GLU A 179 7.44 15.97 1.54
C GLU A 179 7.40 15.26 0.19
N TYR A 180 6.20 14.90 -0.27
CA TYR A 180 6.01 14.21 -1.54
C TYR A 180 5.38 15.15 -2.57
N SER A 181 5.92 15.13 -3.78
CA SER A 181 5.38 15.85 -4.93
C SER A 181 4.27 15.04 -5.60
N ASN A 182 3.45 15.67 -6.44
CA ASN A 182 2.43 14.95 -7.22
C ASN A 182 3.05 13.83 -8.08
N ALA A 183 4.26 14.03 -8.60
CA ALA A 183 4.96 13.02 -9.38
C ALA A 183 5.26 11.75 -8.57
N ASP A 184 5.54 11.89 -7.26
CA ASP A 184 5.79 10.75 -6.37
C ASP A 184 4.55 9.87 -6.21
N PHE A 185 3.35 10.45 -6.21
CA PHE A 185 2.08 9.72 -6.12
C PHE A 185 1.75 8.93 -7.38
N GLU A 186 2.35 9.27 -8.52
CA GLU A 186 2.07 8.67 -9.82
C GLU A 186 3.14 7.65 -10.25
N GLN A 187 4.23 7.50 -9.48
CA GLN A 187 5.27 6.50 -9.79
C GLN A 187 4.70 5.09 -9.62
N PHE A 188 4.75 4.28 -10.67
CA PHE A 188 4.30 2.89 -10.64
C PHE A 188 4.95 2.09 -11.76
N PRO A 189 5.15 0.77 -11.61
CA PRO A 189 5.59 -0.07 -12.71
C PRO A 189 4.60 -0.04 -13.88
N ASP A 190 5.11 -0.14 -15.10
CA ASP A 190 4.26 -0.35 -16.27
C ASP A 190 3.52 -1.68 -16.16
N VAL A 191 2.19 -1.62 -16.28
CA VAL A 191 1.29 -2.77 -16.19
C VAL A 191 0.20 -2.68 -17.23
N THR A 192 -0.20 -3.82 -17.75
CA THR A 192 -1.35 -3.92 -18.64
C THR A 192 -2.66 -3.97 -17.85
N ARG A 193 -3.75 -3.60 -18.50
CA ARG A 193 -5.11 -3.75 -17.95
C ARG A 193 -5.40 -5.19 -17.53
N ASP A 194 -4.99 -6.16 -18.34
CA ASP A 194 -5.26 -7.58 -18.07
C ASP A 194 -4.52 -8.05 -16.81
N GLU A 195 -3.30 -7.58 -16.57
CA GLU A 195 -2.58 -7.84 -15.31
C GLU A 195 -3.31 -7.24 -14.11
N ILE A 196 -3.85 -6.02 -14.22
CA ILE A 196 -4.64 -5.39 -13.15
C ILE A 196 -5.87 -6.25 -12.84
N VAL A 197 -6.61 -6.69 -13.87
CA VAL A 197 -7.78 -7.56 -13.71
C VAL A 197 -7.41 -8.86 -12.98
N GLN A 198 -6.31 -9.50 -13.36
CA GLN A 198 -5.86 -10.73 -12.70
C GLN A 198 -5.46 -10.48 -11.24
N ALA A 199 -4.79 -9.37 -10.95
CA ALA A 199 -4.43 -9.00 -9.59
C ALA A 199 -5.67 -8.79 -8.71
N VAL A 200 -6.69 -8.10 -9.21
CA VAL A 200 -7.96 -7.89 -8.48
C VAL A 200 -8.68 -9.23 -8.25
N LYS A 201 -8.75 -10.11 -9.26
CA LYS A 201 -9.34 -11.45 -9.13
C LYS A 201 -8.64 -12.27 -8.05
N ALA A 202 -7.30 -12.23 -8.02
CA ALA A 202 -6.48 -12.97 -7.08
C ALA A 202 -6.64 -12.46 -5.63
N THR A 203 -6.68 -11.15 -5.44
CA THR A 203 -6.75 -10.54 -4.10
C THR A 203 -8.15 -10.56 -3.50
N PHE A 204 -9.19 -10.30 -4.31
CA PHE A 204 -10.57 -10.10 -3.82
C PHE A 204 -11.54 -11.22 -4.23
N GLY A 205 -11.03 -12.34 -4.72
CA GLY A 205 -11.73 -13.62 -4.70
C GLY A 205 -12.85 -13.81 -5.73
N GLY A 206 -12.51 -13.78 -7.03
CA GLY A 206 -13.36 -14.39 -8.07
C GLY A 206 -13.58 -13.55 -9.32
N GLU A 207 -14.28 -14.13 -10.30
CA GLU A 207 -14.47 -13.52 -11.62
C GLU A 207 -15.57 -12.47 -11.69
N THR A 208 -16.45 -12.43 -10.69
CA THR A 208 -17.66 -11.60 -10.68
C THR A 208 -17.75 -10.81 -9.38
N ASN A 209 -16.97 -9.73 -9.29
CA ASN A 209 -17.18 -8.68 -8.30
C ASN A 209 -17.07 -7.31 -8.98
N THR A 210 -17.66 -6.28 -8.37
CA THR A 210 -17.71 -4.93 -8.95
C THR A 210 -16.33 -4.34 -9.20
N TRP A 211 -15.31 -4.76 -8.45
CA TRP A 211 -13.94 -4.31 -8.65
C TRP A 211 -13.27 -4.95 -9.87
N VAL A 212 -13.58 -6.21 -10.21
CA VAL A 212 -13.11 -6.84 -11.45
C VAL A 212 -13.71 -6.14 -12.66
N GLU A 213 -14.99 -5.78 -12.60
CA GLU A 213 -15.67 -5.00 -13.64
C GLU A 213 -15.07 -3.59 -13.78
N SER A 214 -14.73 -2.93 -12.67
CA SER A 214 -14.01 -1.66 -12.68
C SER A 214 -12.60 -1.79 -13.24
N ALA A 215 -11.84 -2.80 -12.81
CA ALA A 215 -10.49 -3.08 -13.30
C ALA A 215 -10.46 -3.29 -14.82
N ALA A 216 -11.49 -3.95 -15.37
CA ALA A 216 -11.65 -4.16 -16.81
C ALA A 216 -11.89 -2.86 -17.60
N LYS A 217 -12.23 -1.75 -16.92
CA LYS A 217 -12.39 -0.42 -17.52
C LYS A 217 -11.14 0.46 -17.37
N CYS A 218 -10.11 -0.01 -16.64
CA CYS A 218 -8.91 0.79 -16.42
C CYS A 218 -8.12 1.02 -17.70
N ASN A 219 -7.72 2.27 -17.90
CA ASN A 219 -6.82 2.69 -18.98
C ASN A 219 -5.39 2.82 -18.44
N GLY A 220 -4.82 1.68 -18.03
CA GLY A 220 -3.52 1.64 -17.35
C GLY A 220 -3.60 1.99 -15.85
N PRO A 221 -2.45 2.06 -15.17
CA PRO A 221 -2.40 2.24 -13.71
C PRO A 221 -2.85 3.63 -13.24
N LEU A 222 -2.67 4.66 -14.06
CA LEU A 222 -3.02 6.06 -13.74
C LEU A 222 -4.37 6.50 -14.32
N GLY A 223 -5.05 5.63 -15.06
CA GLY A 223 -6.31 5.94 -15.73
C GLY A 223 -7.52 5.41 -14.98
N LEU A 224 -8.50 6.29 -14.72
CA LEU A 224 -9.75 5.92 -14.06
C LEU A 224 -10.44 4.72 -14.75
N PRO A 225 -11.06 3.81 -13.98
CA PRO A 225 -11.27 3.86 -12.53
C PRO A 225 -10.09 3.36 -11.69
N CYS A 226 -8.93 3.13 -12.28
CA CYS A 226 -7.70 2.86 -11.54
C CYS A 226 -6.98 4.17 -11.18
N GLY A 227 -6.12 4.08 -10.18
CA GLY A 227 -5.13 5.09 -9.89
C GLY A 227 -3.99 4.52 -9.06
N VAL A 228 -2.98 5.34 -8.84
CA VAL A 228 -1.85 5.03 -7.98
C VAL A 228 -1.77 6.11 -6.91
N SER A 229 -1.38 5.71 -5.71
CA SER A 229 -1.08 6.64 -4.63
C SER A 229 -0.06 6.02 -3.68
N ILE A 230 0.57 6.87 -2.86
CA ILE A 230 1.40 6.42 -1.75
C ILE A 230 0.53 5.61 -0.80
N SER A 231 0.99 4.40 -0.54
CA SER A 231 0.29 3.37 0.24
C SER A 231 1.07 2.97 1.49
N ARG A 232 2.41 3.10 1.45
CA ARG A 232 3.27 2.92 2.60
C ARG A 232 4.35 3.99 2.65
N ILE A 233 4.69 4.40 3.86
CA ILE A 233 5.88 5.20 4.16
C ILE A 233 6.67 4.42 5.20
N THR A 234 7.96 4.20 4.98
CA THR A 234 8.79 3.50 5.97
C THR A 234 9.86 4.41 6.50
N LEU A 235 10.00 4.43 7.81
CA LEU A 235 11.18 4.95 8.48
C LEU A 235 12.07 3.78 8.86
N LYS A 236 13.33 3.85 8.47
CA LYS A 236 14.39 2.96 8.92
C LYS A 236 15.28 3.72 9.89
N VAL A 237 15.34 3.25 11.13
CA VAL A 237 16.19 3.79 12.19
C VAL A 237 17.41 2.88 12.33
N VAL A 238 18.59 3.40 12.04
CA VAL A 238 19.87 2.72 12.21
C VAL A 238 20.51 3.22 13.48
N LEU A 239 20.80 2.31 14.40
CA LEU A 239 21.38 2.61 15.71
C LEU A 239 22.76 1.99 15.80
N THR A 240 23.75 2.80 16.12
CA THR A 240 25.11 2.35 16.39
C THR A 240 25.35 2.41 17.88
N TYR A 241 25.56 1.26 18.50
CA TYR A 241 25.92 1.13 19.90
C TYR A 241 27.34 1.62 20.16
N THR A 242 27.62 1.99 21.42
CA THR A 242 28.98 2.29 21.91
C THR A 242 29.96 1.13 21.74
N THR A 243 29.46 -0.10 21.59
CA THR A 243 30.26 -1.29 21.26
C THR A 243 30.63 -1.40 19.77
N GLY A 244 30.09 -0.52 18.93
CA GLY A 244 30.22 -0.57 17.46
C GLY A 244 29.21 -1.47 16.77
N ILE A 245 28.35 -2.18 17.51
CA ILE A 245 27.27 -2.99 16.93
C ILE A 245 26.24 -2.06 16.28
N MET A 246 25.79 -2.41 15.08
CA MET A 246 24.71 -1.69 14.39
C MET A 246 23.45 -2.54 14.33
N VAL A 247 22.30 -1.92 14.57
CA VAL A 247 20.99 -2.56 14.41
C VAL A 247 20.04 -1.64 13.64
N GLU A 248 19.13 -2.23 12.89
CA GLU A 248 18.09 -1.51 12.15
C GLU A 248 16.72 -1.80 12.77
N ARG A 249 15.85 -0.79 12.79
CA ARG A 249 14.44 -0.88 13.18
C ARG A 249 13.57 -0.18 12.15
N PHE A 250 12.35 -0.68 11.96
CA PHE A 250 11.45 -0.18 10.93
C PHE A 250 10.13 0.32 11.54
N ILE A 251 9.64 1.44 11.05
CA ILE A 251 8.30 1.94 11.35
C ILE A 251 7.61 2.12 10.01
N VAL A 252 6.59 1.30 9.74
CA VAL A 252 5.82 1.30 8.50
C VAL A 252 4.50 1.99 8.76
N PHE A 253 4.24 3.07 8.04
CA PHE A 253 2.96 3.76 8.04
C PHE A 253 2.14 3.27 6.85
N GLU A 254 1.00 2.62 7.11
CA GLU A 254 0.05 2.26 6.06
C GLU A 254 -0.92 3.43 5.84
N VAL A 255 -0.89 3.96 4.62
CA VAL A 255 -1.67 5.12 4.21
C VAL A 255 -2.94 4.63 3.53
N PRO A 256 -4.14 4.91 4.09
CA PRO A 256 -5.38 4.55 3.43
C PRO A 256 -5.59 5.39 2.18
N ILE A 257 -6.01 4.73 1.09
CA ILE A 257 -6.36 5.39 -0.17
C ILE A 257 -7.89 5.46 -0.29
N GLY A 258 -8.42 6.69 -0.38
CA GLY A 258 -9.83 6.95 -0.65
C GLY A 258 -10.68 7.22 0.60
N CYS A 259 -11.62 8.18 0.47
CA CYS A 259 -12.68 8.46 1.44
C CYS A 259 -14.00 7.81 1.03
#